data_AF-A0A670JA44-F1
#
_entry.id   AF-A0A670JA44-F1
#
_cell.length_a   1.000
_cell.length_b   1.000
_cell.length_c   1.000
_cell.angle_alpha   90.00
_cell.angle_beta   90.00
_cell.angle_gamma   90.00
#
_symmetry.space_group_name_H-M   'P 1'
#
loop_
_entity.id
_entity.type
_entity.pdbx_description
1 polymer ?
#
loop_
_entity_poly.entity_id
_entity_poly.type
_entity_poly.pdbx_seq_one_letter_code
_entity_poly.pdbx_strand_id
1 'polypeptide(L)' 'MPRDSSGDLENDERTAGVISELVNTACAFRLPRCPEVPFRRISVVFGEHSFLVTISGQKLFVVKRQNSVREPVIV' A
#
# COMPACT_ATOMS: atom_id res chain seq x y z
N MET A 1 0.82 16.50 10.13
CA MET A 1 1.80 15.65 9.42
C MET A 1 1.99 16.22 8.03
N PRO A 2 3.21 16.53 7.57
CA PRO A 2 3.42 16.92 6.19
C PRO A 2 2.99 15.76 5.28
N ARG A 3 2.17 16.05 4.27
CA ARG A 3 1.75 15.09 3.25
C ARG A 3 2.70 15.25 2.07
N ASP A 4 3.79 14.49 2.09
CA ASP A 4 4.68 14.44 0.93
C ASP A 4 4.06 13.50 -0.10
N SER A 5 3.77 14.02 -1.29
CA SER A 5 3.17 13.28 -2.39
C SER A 5 3.83 13.69 -3.70
N SER A 6 3.87 12.80 -4.69
CA SER A 6 4.57 13.04 -5.96
C SER A 6 4.07 12.09 -7.06
N GLY A 7 4.41 12.41 -8.31
CA GLY A 7 4.04 11.63 -9.49
C GLY A 7 2.53 11.46 -9.63
N ASP A 8 2.10 10.26 -9.99
CA ASP A 8 0.68 9.89 -10.13
C ASP A 8 -0.17 10.06 -8.86
N LEU A 9 0.46 10.27 -7.69
CA LEU A 9 -0.21 10.43 -6.40
C LEU A 9 -0.09 11.86 -5.84
N GLU A 10 0.48 12.79 -6.60
CA GLU A 10 0.66 14.18 -6.17
C GLU A 10 -0.69 14.83 -5.84
N ASN A 11 -0.84 15.27 -4.58
CA ASN A 11 -2.03 15.92 -4.04
C ASN A 11 -3.35 15.13 -4.23
N ASP A 12 -3.29 13.81 -4.45
CA ASP A 12 -4.47 12.95 -4.54
C ASP A 12 -4.99 12.58 -3.14
N GLU A 13 -5.68 13.53 -2.51
CA GLU A 13 -6.24 13.37 -1.17
C GLU A 13 -7.33 12.29 -1.11
N ARG A 14 -8.02 12.05 -2.23
CA ARG A 14 -9.06 11.03 -2.31
C ARG A 14 -8.44 9.64 -2.18
N THR A 15 -7.42 9.34 -2.97
CA THR A 15 -6.71 8.07 -2.90
C THR A 15 -6.04 7.90 -1.53
N ALA A 16 -5.45 8.96 -0.97
CA ALA A 16 -4.89 8.93 0.38
C ALA A 16 -5.95 8.57 1.45
N GLY A 17 -7.15 9.13 1.37
CA GLY A 17 -8.26 8.80 2.26
C GLY A 17 -8.67 7.33 2.18
N VAL A 18 -8.93 6.84 0.97
CA VAL A 18 -9.35 5.45 0.74
C VAL A 18 -8.28 4.46 1.21
N ILE A 19 -7.00 4.72 0.92
CA ILE A 19 -5.90 3.86 1.37
C ILE A 19 -5.76 3.88 2.89
N SER A 20 -5.96 5.03 3.53
CA SER A 20 -5.89 5.14 5.00
C SER A 20 -6.98 4.31 5.67
N GLU A 21 -8.22 4.37 5.16
CA GLU A 21 -9.33 3.55 5.65
C GLU A 21 -9.06 2.06 5.44
N LEU A 22 -8.54 1.68 4.27
CA LEU A 22 -8.17 0.31 3.95
C LEU A 22 -7.12 -0.23 4.93
N VAL A 23 -6.08 0.55 5.19
CA VAL A 23 -5.01 0.19 6.13
C VAL A 23 -5.55 0.06 7.55
N ASN A 24 -6.38 1.00 8.01
CA ASN A 24 -7.00 0.93 9.34
C ASN A 24 -7.84 -0.35 9.50
N THR A 25 -8.63 -0.68 8.47
CA THR A 25 -9.44 -1.91 8.45
C THR A 25 -8.57 -3.16 8.48
N ALA A 26 -7.52 -3.20 7.66
CA ALA A 26 -6.59 -4.32 7.63
C ALA A 26 -5.81 -4.48 8.96
N CYS A 27 -5.46 -3.37 9.63
CA CYS A 27 -4.80 -3.38 10.94
C CYS A 27 -5.71 -3.90 12.05
N ALA A 28 -7.01 -3.59 11.96
CA ALA A 28 -8.02 -4.12 12.88
C ALA A 28 -8.26 -5.62 12.67
N PHE A 29 -7.96 -6.15 11.48
CA PHE A 29 -8.11 -7.56 11.16
C PHE A 29 -6.98 -8.39 11.79
N ARG A 30 -7.27 -8.92 12.98
CA ARG A 30 -6.37 -9.84 13.70
C ARG A 30 -6.75 -11.28 13.39
N LEU A 31 -5.98 -11.95 12.55
CA LEU A 31 -6.12 -13.39 12.36
C LEU A 31 -5.74 -14.12 13.66
N PRO A 32 -6.46 -15.18 14.07
CA PRO A 32 -6.05 -16.01 15.20
C PRO A 32 -4.65 -16.58 14.96
N ARG A 33 -3.74 -16.45 15.94
CA ARG A 33 -2.31 -16.83 15.86
C ARG A 33 -1.43 -15.96 14.94
N CYS A 34 -1.88 -14.76 14.57
CA CYS A 34 -1.08 -13.83 13.79
C CYS A 34 -0.04 -13.10 14.66
N PRO A 35 1.16 -12.78 14.13
CA PRO A 35 2.15 -11.95 14.82
C PRO A 35 1.61 -10.55 15.21
N GLU A 36 2.36 -9.89 16.10
CA GLU A 36 2.04 -8.55 16.64
C GLU A 36 1.82 -7.49 15.55
N VAL A 37 2.45 -7.67 14.37
CA VAL A 37 2.22 -6.87 13.17
C VAL A 37 1.40 -7.70 12.15
N PRO A 38 0.17 -7.28 11.79
CA PRO A 38 -0.74 -8.09 10.99
C PRO A 38 -0.29 -8.28 9.54
N PHE A 39 0.53 -7.37 9.00
CA PHE A 39 1.09 -7.48 7.65
C PHE A 39 2.34 -6.61 7.50
N ARG A 40 3.25 -7.01 6.61
CA ARG A 40 4.42 -6.18 6.22
C ARG A 40 4.12 -5.23 5.07
N ARG A 41 3.22 -5.64 4.16
CA ARG A 41 2.83 -4.89 2.97
C ARG A 41 1.44 -5.30 2.51
N ILE A 42 0.64 -4.33 2.11
CA ILE A 42 -0.61 -4.54 1.37
C ILE A 42 -0.35 -4.26 -0.11
N SER A 43 -0.90 -5.08 -1.00
CA SER A 43 -0.82 -4.88 -2.44
C SER A 43 -2.23 -4.90 -3.02
N VAL A 44 -2.69 -3.76 -3.53
CA VAL A 44 -3.98 -3.64 -4.23
C VAL A 44 -3.69 -3.70 -5.71
N VAL A 45 -4.04 -4.81 -6.37
CA VAL A 45 -3.69 -5.10 -7.76
C VAL A 45 -4.89 -4.81 -8.65
N PHE A 46 -4.77 -3.80 -9.51
CA PHE A 46 -5.69 -3.54 -10.62
C PHE A 46 -5.17 -4.24 -11.89
N GLY A 47 -5.86 -4.11 -13.04
CA GLY A 47 -5.37 -4.65 -14.31
C GLY A 47 -4.03 -4.03 -14.71
N GLU A 48 -3.99 -2.70 -14.84
CA GLU A 48 -2.85 -1.98 -15.39
C GLU A 48 -1.80 -1.55 -14.36
N HIS A 49 -2.17 -1.46 -13.08
CA HIS A 49 -1.30 -0.96 -12.03
C HIS A 49 -1.61 -1.60 -10.68
N SER A 50 -0.74 -1.39 -9.71
CA SER A 50 -0.91 -1.82 -8.33
C SER A 50 -0.52 -0.71 -7.38
N PHE A 51 -1.23 -0.60 -6.25
CA PHE A 51 -0.75 0.16 -5.09
C PHE A 51 -0.05 -0.78 -4.12
N LEU A 52 1.18 -0.44 -3.78
CA LEU A 52 1.96 -1.09 -2.74
C LEU A 52 1.97 -0.19 -1.51
N VAL A 53 1.47 -0.71 -0.39
CA VAL A 53 1.28 0.07 0.84
C VAL A 53 2.04 -0.57 1.99
N THR A 54 2.82 0.22 2.71
CA THR A 54 3.54 -0.20 3.93
C THR A 54 3.41 0.85 5.03
N ILE A 55 3.58 0.42 6.28
CA ILE A 55 3.58 1.31 7.45
C ILE A 55 4.94 1.21 8.12
N SER A 56 5.56 2.35 8.40
CA SER A 56 6.79 2.42 9.19
C SER A 56 6.79 3.68 10.04
N GLY A 57 7.08 3.55 11.34
CA GLY A 57 7.16 4.69 12.26
C GLY A 57 5.90 5.56 12.25
N GLN A 58 4.71 4.94 12.24
CA GLN A 58 3.39 5.60 12.14
C GLN A 58 3.15 6.38 10.84
N LYS A 59 4.03 6.26 9.84
CA LYS A 59 3.85 6.83 8.50
C LYS A 59 3.42 5.74 7.53
N LEU A 60 2.48 6.10 6.67
CA LEU A 60 1.97 5.27 5.61
C LEU A 60 2.70 5.62 4.32
N PHE A 61 3.26 4.62 3.64
CA PHE A 61 3.98 4.77 2.38
C PHE A 61 3.17 4.09 1.29
N VAL A 62 2.91 4.81 0.20
CA VAL A 62 2.15 4.32 -0.95
C VAL A 62 2.99 4.48 -2.21
N VAL A 63 3.07 3.41 -3.00
CA VAL A 63 3.66 3.45 -4.34
C VAL A 63 2.63 2.94 -5.33
N LYS A 64 2.30 3.76 -6.33
CA LYS A 64 1.60 3.29 -7.53
C LYS A 64 2.64 2.76 -8.51
N ARG A 65 2.47 1.52 -8.94
CA ARG A 65 3.38 0.85 -9.88
C ARG A 65 2.59 0.29 -11.04
N GLN A 66 3.05 0.52 -12.27
CA GLN A 66 2.46 -0.13 -13.44
C GLN A 66 2.73 -1.64 -13.42
N ASN A 67 1.72 -2.43 -13.75
CA ASN A 67 1.81 -3.88 -13.81
C ASN A 67 2.55 -4.27 -15.08
N SER A 68 3.86 -4.44 -14.97
CA SER A 68 4.62 -5.14 -16.00
C SER A 68 4.34 -6.62 -15.85
N VAL A 69 3.97 -7.31 -16.94
CA VAL A 69 4.09 -8.77 -17.03
C VAL A 69 5.57 -9.07 -16.88
N ARG A 70 6.02 -9.32 -15.64
CA ARG A 70 7.41 -9.70 -15.40
C ARG A 70 7.52 -11.15 -15.83
N GLU A 71 8.03 -11.38 -17.03
CA GLU A 71 8.70 -12.65 -17.29
C GLU A 71 9.75 -12.86 -16.19
N PRO A 72 9.84 -14.07 -15.61
CA PRO A 72 10.86 -14.33 -14.61
C PRO A 72 12.22 -14.02 -15.23
N VAL A 73 12.95 -13.06 -14.63
CA VAL A 73 14.34 -12.83 -15.00
C VAL A 73 15.10 -14.06 -14.53
N ILE A 74 15.41 -14.95 -15.47
CA ILE A 74 16.31 -16.06 -15.23
C ILE A 74 17.71 -15.44 -15.18
N VAL A 75 18.30 -15.40 -13.97
CA VAL A 75 19.70 -15.00 -13.75
C VAL A 75 20.56 -16.25 -13.80
#